data_AF-A0A9X9LQ60-F1
#
_entry.id   AF-A0A9X9LQ60-F1
#
_cell.length_a   1.000
_cell.length_b   1.000
_cell.length_c   1.000
_cell.angle_alpha   90.00
_cell.angle_beta   90.00
_cell.angle_gamma   90.00
#
_symmetry.space_group_name_H-M   'P 1'
#
loop_
_entity.id
_entity.type
_entity.pdbx_description
1 polymer ?
#
loop_
_entity_poly.entity_id
_entity_poly.type
_entity_poly.pdbx_seq_one_letter_code
_entity_poly.pdbx_strand_id
1 'polypeptide(L)'
;MVSQDFTVKIGDFGMTRDVYETDYYRKGGKGLLPVRWMAPESLKDGIFTTHSDVWSFGVVLWEIVTLAEQPYQGLSNEQVLKFVMDGGVLEELESCPLQL
;
A
#
# COMPACT_ATOMS: atom_id res chain seq x y z
N MET A 1 -11.14 -2.72 -9.64
CA MET A 1 -12.51 -2.65 -10.24
C MET A 1 -13.18 -4.01 -10.12
N VAL A 2 -14.51 -4.05 -10.06
CA VAL A 2 -15.30 -5.29 -9.99
C VAL A 2 -16.23 -5.37 -11.19
N SER A 3 -16.18 -6.48 -11.93
CA SER A 3 -17.02 -6.76 -13.10
C SER A 3 -18.42 -7.27 -12.68
N GLN A 4 -19.35 -7.37 -13.63
CA GLN A 4 -20.75 -7.82 -13.36
C GLN A 4 -20.81 -9.25 -12.79
N ASP A 5 -19.85 -10.10 -13.15
CA ASP A 5 -19.67 -11.47 -12.69
C ASP A 5 -18.86 -11.56 -11.38
N PHE A 6 -18.68 -10.44 -10.68
CA PHE A 6 -17.85 -10.31 -9.48
C PHE A 6 -16.34 -10.56 -9.69
N THR A 7 -15.87 -10.66 -10.94
CA THR A 7 -14.43 -10.74 -11.24
C THR A 7 -13.72 -9.44 -10.87
N VAL A 8 -12.72 -9.52 -9.98
CA VAL A 8 -11.87 -8.38 -9.58
C VAL A 8 -10.77 -8.17 -10.63
N LYS A 9 -10.55 -6.91 -11.00
CA LYS A 9 -9.51 -6.49 -11.96
C LYS A 9 -8.71 -5.32 -11.42
N ILE A 10 -7.39 -5.36 -11.56
CA ILE A 10 -6.51 -4.22 -11.29
C ILE A 10 -6.79 -3.13 -12.33
N GLY A 11 -6.81 -1.88 -11.90
CA GLY A 11 -7.03 -0.72 -12.75
C GLY A 11 -6.24 0.48 -12.23
N ASP A 12 -6.47 1.65 -12.85
CA ASP A 12 -5.77 2.91 -12.55
C ASP A 12 -4.23 2.80 -12.61
N PHE A 13 -3.72 2.68 -13.84
CA PHE A 13 -2.29 2.56 -14.12
C PHE A 13 -1.59 3.93 -14.22
N GLY A 14 -2.23 5.03 -13.79
CA GLY A 14 -1.71 6.40 -13.98
C GLY A 14 -0.39 6.69 -13.24
N MET A 15 -0.04 5.85 -12.26
CA MET A 15 1.22 5.93 -11.51
C MET A 15 2.16 4.73 -11.72
N THR A 16 1.78 3.75 -12.54
CA THR A 16 2.61 2.55 -12.73
C THR A 16 3.86 2.83 -13.55
N ARG A 17 4.86 1.97 -13.40
CA ARG A 17 6.19 2.09 -14.02
C ARG A 17 6.60 0.77 -14.64
N ASP A 18 7.50 0.86 -15.60
CA ASP A 18 8.23 -0.32 -16.07
C ASP A 18 9.27 -0.72 -14.99
N VAL A 19 9.39 -2.02 -14.73
CA VAL A 19 10.31 -2.59 -13.73
C VAL A 19 11.77 -2.38 -14.15
N TYR A 20 12.05 -2.12 -15.43
CA TYR A 20 13.40 -1.91 -15.95
C TYR A 20 13.81 -0.43 -16.08
N GLU A 21 12.89 0.51 -15.83
CA GLU A 21 13.21 1.93 -15.77
C GLU A 21 13.81 2.27 -14.39
N THR A 22 15.14 2.21 -14.28
CA THR A 22 16.00 2.68 -13.17
C THR A 22 15.35 2.82 -11.79
N ASP A 23 15.74 1.94 -10.86
CA ASP A 23 15.33 1.80 -9.43
C ASP A 23 15.42 3.06 -8.55
N TYR A 24 15.78 4.22 -9.11
CA TYR A 24 16.05 5.44 -8.38
C TYR A 24 15.09 6.57 -8.80
N TYR A 25 13.89 6.56 -8.23
CA TYR A 25 12.99 7.70 -8.33
C TYR A 25 13.13 8.62 -7.12
N ARG A 26 13.81 9.77 -7.31
CA ARG A 26 13.56 10.95 -6.47
C ARG A 26 12.40 11.73 -7.07
N LYS A 27 11.20 11.62 -6.49
CA LYS A 27 10.12 12.57 -6.77
C LYS A 27 10.60 13.97 -6.40
N GLY A 28 10.99 14.76 -7.40
CA GLY A 28 11.19 16.19 -7.23
C GLY A 28 9.84 16.87 -6.99
N GLY A 29 9.41 16.97 -5.73
CA GLY A 29 8.27 17.81 -5.31
C GLY A 29 7.08 17.10 -4.66
N LYS A 30 6.14 17.93 -4.17
CA LYS A 30 4.92 17.62 -3.40
C LYS A 30 3.84 16.86 -4.20
N GLY A 31 4.18 15.86 -5.00
CA GLY A 31 3.11 15.08 -5.63
C GLY A 31 2.48 14.15 -4.60
N LEU A 32 1.15 14.14 -4.52
CA LEU A 32 0.39 13.26 -3.63
C LEU A 32 0.84 11.81 -3.81
N LEU A 33 1.10 11.13 -2.70
CA LEU A 33 1.46 9.71 -2.64
C LEU A 33 0.51 9.00 -1.66
N PRO A 34 0.09 7.76 -1.94
CA PRO A 34 -0.82 6.99 -1.09
C PRO A 34 -0.07 6.40 0.12
N VAL A 35 0.38 7.26 1.05
CA VAL A 35 1.26 6.88 2.17
C VAL A 35 0.82 5.67 2.99
N ARG A 36 -0.48 5.41 3.10
CA ARG A 36 -1.02 4.27 3.88
C ARG A 36 -0.88 2.91 3.19
N TRP A 37 -0.55 2.90 1.90
CA TRP A 37 -0.30 1.67 1.13
C TRP A 37 1.18 1.46 0.83
N MET A 38 2.02 2.46 1.10
CA MET A 38 3.43 2.44 0.72
C MET A 38 4.28 1.59 1.68
N ALA A 39 5.21 0.83 1.10
CA ALA A 39 6.21 0.07 1.84
C ALA A 39 7.23 1.00 2.54
N PRO A 40 7.90 0.54 3.60
CA PRO A 40 8.89 1.33 4.34
C PRO A 40 10.00 1.91 3.43
N GLU A 41 10.52 1.13 2.47
CA GLU A 41 11.53 1.57 1.50
C GLU A 41 10.99 2.62 0.52
N SER A 42 9.70 2.55 0.18
CA SER A 42 9.03 3.54 -0.66
C SER A 42 8.82 4.86 0.08
N LEU A 43 8.49 4.80 1.38
CA LEU A 43 8.32 5.98 2.22
C LEU A 43 9.65 6.68 2.51
N LYS A 44 10.70 5.91 2.78
CA LYS A 44 12.00 6.43 3.19
C LYS A 44 12.84 6.91 2.01
N ASP A 45 12.98 6.06 1.00
CA ASP A 45 13.96 6.24 -0.07
C ASP A 45 13.31 6.46 -1.45
N GLY A 46 11.97 6.37 -1.56
CA GLY A 46 11.28 6.48 -2.83
C GLY A 46 11.51 5.29 -3.76
N ILE A 47 11.85 4.13 -3.18
CA ILE A 47 12.10 2.89 -3.92
C ILE A 47 10.77 2.17 -4.17
N PHE A 48 10.49 1.85 -5.43
CA PHE A 48 9.29 1.12 -5.85
C PHE A 48 9.71 -0.10 -6.64
N THR A 49 9.38 -1.29 -6.14
CA THR A 49 9.73 -2.59 -6.74
C THR A 49 8.54 -3.53 -6.64
N THR A 50 8.65 -4.73 -7.23
CA THR A 50 7.65 -5.79 -7.02
C THR A 50 7.47 -6.15 -5.54
N HIS A 51 8.48 -5.98 -4.68
CA HIS A 51 8.35 -6.24 -3.24
C HIS A 51 7.53 -5.16 -2.53
N SER A 52 7.63 -3.88 -2.96
CA SER A 52 6.76 -2.83 -2.44
C SER A 52 5.31 -3.00 -2.91
N ASP A 53 5.10 -3.61 -4.08
CA ASP A 53 3.76 -3.99 -4.54
C ASP A 53 3.17 -5.12 -3.67
N VAL A 54 3.98 -6.08 -3.22
CA VAL A 54 3.56 -7.13 -2.29
C VAL A 54 3.14 -6.53 -0.94
N TRP A 55 3.88 -5.54 -0.42
CA TRP A 55 3.45 -4.79 0.77
C TRP A 55 2.08 -4.12 0.55
N SER A 56 1.93 -3.39 -0.55
CA SER A 56 0.68 -2.70 -0.90
C SER A 56 -0.48 -3.69 -1.03
N PHE A 57 -0.23 -4.88 -1.57
CA PHE A 57 -1.21 -5.96 -1.65
C PHE A 57 -1.62 -6.48 -0.26
N GLY A 58 -0.70 -6.53 0.70
CA GLY A 58 -1.04 -6.83 2.10
C GLY A 58 -2.04 -5.84 2.70
N VAL A 59 -1.90 -4.55 2.39
CA VAL A 59 -2.89 -3.53 2.78
C VAL A 59 -4.23 -3.76 2.07
N VAL A 60 -4.23 -4.13 0.78
CA VAL A 60 -5.47 -4.48 0.06
C VAL A 60 -6.17 -5.71 0.67
N LEU A 61 -5.42 -6.74 1.10
CA LEU A 61 -5.98 -7.87 1.82
C LEU A 61 -6.63 -7.43 3.13
N TRP A 62 -5.97 -6.54 3.88
CA TRP A 62 -6.53 -5.94 5.09
C TRP A 62 -7.83 -5.16 4.82
N GLU A 63 -7.88 -4.39 3.72
CA GLU A 63 -9.11 -3.69 3.30
C GLU A 63 -10.23 -4.69 2.95
N ILE A 64 -9.92 -5.83 2.33
CA ILE A 64 -10.93 -6.85 1.99
C ILE A 64 -11.55 -7.43 3.27
N VAL A 65 -10.74 -7.79 4.26
CA VAL A 65 -11.24 -8.42 5.50
C VAL A 65 -11.95 -7.44 6.43
N THR A 66 -11.61 -6.15 6.38
CA THR A 66 -12.29 -5.09 7.15
C THR A 66 -13.50 -4.49 6.45
N LEU A 67 -13.85 -4.96 5.24
CA LEU A 67 -14.89 -4.34 4.42
C LEU A 67 -14.60 -2.84 4.13
N ALA A 68 -13.35 -2.56 3.76
CA ALA A 68 -12.80 -1.27 3.36
C ALA A 68 -12.76 -0.21 4.49
N GLU A 69 -12.35 -0.62 5.70
CA GLU A 69 -11.93 0.35 6.70
C GLU A 69 -10.70 1.14 6.23
N GLN A 70 -10.45 2.30 6.86
CA GLN A 70 -9.27 3.08 6.54
C GLN A 70 -8.02 2.44 7.17
N PRO A 71 -6.99 2.05 6.40
CA PRO A 71 -5.75 1.53 6.99
C PRO A 71 -5.14 2.55 7.94
N TYR A 72 -4.77 2.12 9.16
CA TYR A 72 -4.24 2.98 10.22
C TYR A 72 -5.19 4.12 10.62
N GLN A 73 -6.49 3.81 10.75
CA GLN A 73 -7.51 4.77 11.15
C GLN A 73 -7.13 5.50 12.45
N GLY A 74 -7.41 6.79 12.52
CA GLY A 74 -7.07 7.65 13.67
C GLY A 74 -5.66 8.26 13.63
N LEU A 75 -4.76 7.77 12.77
CA LEU A 75 -3.46 8.40 12.54
C LEU A 75 -3.52 9.39 11.38
N SER A 76 -2.77 10.50 11.47
CA SER A 76 -2.51 11.40 10.34
C SER A 76 -1.52 10.76 9.35
N ASN A 77 -1.41 11.31 8.14
CA ASN A 77 -0.44 10.81 7.14
C ASN A 77 1.01 10.88 7.65
N GLU A 78 1.38 11.93 8.40
CA GLU A 78 2.71 12.05 9.01
C GLU A 78 2.95 10.99 10.10
N GLN A 79 1.91 10.69 10.88
CA GLN A 79 1.98 9.65 11.91
C GLN A 79 2.08 8.25 11.30
N VAL A 80 1.33 7.96 10.23
CA VAL A 80 1.43 6.69 9.50
C VAL A 80 2.83 6.51 8.91
N LEU A 81 3.35 7.56 8.25
CA LEU A 81 4.69 7.53 7.69
C LEU A 81 5.73 7.17 8.75
N LYS A 82 5.67 7.82 9.93
CA LYS A 82 6.57 7.51 11.03
C LYS A 82 6.38 6.09 11.56
N PHE A 83 5.14 5.70 11.83
CA PHE A 83 4.79 4.39 12.38
C PHE A 83 5.29 3.23 11.51
N VAL A 84 5.05 3.30 10.20
CA VAL A 84 5.47 2.26 9.25
C VAL A 84 6.99 2.22 9.10
N MET A 85 7.66 3.37 9.03
CA MET A 85 9.14 3.40 8.99
C MET A 85 9.79 2.87 10.28
N ASP A 86 9.10 2.98 11.42
CA ASP A 86 9.54 2.42 12.70
C ASP A 86 9.21 0.92 12.85
N GLY A 87 8.68 0.28 11.79
CA GLY A 87 8.38 -1.16 11.73
C GLY A 87 6.96 -1.54 12.16
N GLY A 88 6.09 -0.55 12.36
CA GLY A 88 4.68 -0.78 12.68
C GLY A 88 3.91 -1.39 11.50
N VAL A 89 3.00 -2.31 11.81
CA VAL A 89 2.11 -2.99 10.85
C VAL A 89 0.65 -2.81 11.27
N LEU A 90 -0.28 -3.07 10.35
CA LEU A 90 -1.71 -3.08 10.67
C LEU A 90 -2.01 -4.16 11.71
N GLU A 91 -2.98 -3.90 12.59
CA GLU A 91 -3.40 -4.85 13.62
C GLU A 91 -4.00 -6.11 12.98
N GLU A 92 -3.67 -7.26 13.57
CA GLU A 92 -4.27 -8.55 13.22
C GLU A 92 -5.71 -8.60 13.74
N LEU A 93 -6.66 -8.92 12.86
CA LEU A 93 -8.06 -9.06 13.24
C LEU A 93 -8.31 -10.49 13.75
N GLU A 94 -9.00 -10.62 14.88
CA GLU A 94 -9.37 -11.93 15.47
C GLU A 94 -10.21 -12.80 14.52
N SER A 95 -10.89 -12.19 13.54
CA SER A 95 -11.70 -12.87 12.53
C SER A 95 -10.92 -13.27 11.26
N CYS A 96 -9.63 -12.95 11.17
CA CYS A 96 -8.84 -13.29 10.00
C CYS A 96 -8.59 -14.81 9.97
N PRO A 97 -9.01 -15.54 8.92
CA PRO A 97 -8.72 -16.96 8.82
C PRO A 97 -7.20 -17.15 8.75
N LEU A 98 -6.64 -17.96 9.65
CA LEU A 98 -5.21 -18.24 9.83
C LEU A 98 -4.46 -18.80 8.58
N GLN A 99 -5.10 -18.84 7.41
CA GLN A 99 -4.64 -19.56 6.21
C GLN A 99 -4.73 -18.75 4.91
N LEU A 100 -4.68 -17.41 4.95
CA LEU A 100 -4.46 -16.61 3.74
C LEU A 100 -2.96 -16.50 3.40
#